data_AF-A0A1H7ECH4-F1
#
_entry.id   AF-A0A1H7ECH4-F1
#
_cell.length_a   1.000
_cell.length_b   1.000
_cell.length_c   1.000
_cell.angle_alpha   90.00
_cell.angle_beta   90.00
_cell.angle_gamma   90.00
#
_symmetry.space_group_name_H-M   'P 1'
#
loop_
_entity.id
_entity.type
_entity.pdbx_description
1 polymer ?
#
loop_
_entity_poly.entity_id
_entity_poly.type
_entity_poly.pdbx_seq_one_letter_code
_entity_poly.pdbx_strand_id
1 'polypeptide(L)'
;EARRVAAKQDIGTVMQSLKLYRLDNGRYPTQEQGLRALIEKPTTDPIPNNWKDGGYLERLPNDPWGNTYQYLNPGVHGEIDVFSYGADGKPGGEGNDADVGSWQ
;
A
#
# COMPACT_ATOMS: atom_id res chain seq x y z
N GLU A 1 0.04 -9.47 18.69
CA GLU A 1 -1.11 -8.51 18.65
C GLU A 1 -0.71 -7.07 18.36
N ALA A 2 0.10 -6.40 19.20
CA ALA A 2 0.46 -4.99 18.99
C ALA A 2 1.05 -4.68 17.60
N ARG A 3 1.92 -5.56 17.08
CA ARG A 3 2.45 -5.46 15.71
C ARG A 3 1.34 -5.50 14.66
N ARG A 4 0.38 -6.43 14.74
CA ARG A 4 -0.73 -6.48 13.79
C ARG A 4 -1.59 -5.22 13.80
N VAL A 5 -1.82 -4.64 14.98
CA VAL A 5 -2.56 -3.37 15.10
C VAL A 5 -1.81 -2.23 14.42
N ALA A 6 -0.50 -2.10 14.66
CA ALA A 6 0.34 -1.13 13.96
C ALA A 6 0.29 -1.35 12.44
N ALA A 7 0.39 -2.60 11.98
CA ALA A 7 0.32 -2.93 10.57
C ALA A 7 -1.01 -2.49 9.93
N LYS A 8 -2.15 -2.70 10.63
CA LYS A 8 -3.46 -2.23 10.18
C LYS A 8 -3.54 -0.70 10.09
N GLN A 9 -2.94 0.01 11.04
CA GLN A 9 -2.90 1.48 11.03
C GLN A 9 -2.11 1.99 9.83
N ASP A 10 -0.91 1.45 9.60
CA ASP A 10 -0.06 1.80 8.46
C ASP A 10 -0.75 1.52 7.13
N ILE A 11 -1.38 0.34 6.98
CA ILE A 11 -2.20 0.00 5.80
C ILE A 11 -3.32 1.02 5.60
N GLY A 12 -4.01 1.42 6.69
CA GLY A 12 -5.04 2.44 6.65
C GLY A 12 -4.52 3.78 6.09
N THR A 13 -3.36 4.23 6.55
CA THR A 13 -2.71 5.45 6.06
C THR A 13 -2.31 5.33 4.59
N VAL A 14 -1.69 4.22 4.19
CA VAL A 14 -1.33 3.96 2.78
C VAL A 14 -2.56 3.96 1.88
N MET A 15 -3.66 3.33 2.33
CA MET A 15 -4.92 3.29 1.60
C MET A 15 -5.55 4.68 1.47
N GLN A 16 -5.46 5.54 2.49
CA GLN A 16 -5.92 6.93 2.40
C GLN A 16 -5.12 7.71 1.35
N SER A 17 -3.80 7.57 1.34
CA SER A 17 -2.93 8.19 0.33
C SER A 17 -3.21 7.67 -1.08
N LEU A 18 -3.50 6.38 -1.26
CA LEU A 18 -3.92 5.82 -2.55
C LEU A 18 -5.24 6.41 -3.04
N LYS A 19 -6.21 6.62 -2.14
CA LYS A 19 -7.48 7.26 -2.47
C LYS A 19 -7.29 8.71 -2.91
N LEU A 20 -6.40 9.47 -2.25
CA LEU A 20 -6.02 10.81 -2.67
C LEU A 20 -5.34 10.81 -4.04
N TYR A 21 -4.40 9.89 -4.27
CA TYR A 21 -3.78 9.72 -5.58
C TYR A 21 -4.83 9.48 -6.67
N ARG A 22 -5.80 8.61 -6.41
CA ARG A 22 -6.92 8.38 -7.35
C ARG A 22 -7.77 9.61 -7.55
N LEU A 23 -8.04 10.39 -6.50
CA LEU A 23 -8.85 11.60 -6.61
C LEU A 23 -8.21 12.60 -7.59
N ASP A 24 -6.90 12.80 -7.48
CA ASP A 24 -6.18 13.76 -8.34
C ASP A 24 -5.99 13.23 -9.77
N ASN A 25 -5.65 11.95 -9.91
CA ASN A 25 -5.20 11.35 -11.18
C ASN A 25 -6.28 10.51 -11.88
N GLY A 26 -7.46 10.36 -11.27
CA GLY A 26 -8.58 9.56 -11.75
C GLY A 26 -8.39 8.05 -11.67
N ARG A 27 -7.22 7.56 -11.21
CA ARG A 27 -6.86 6.14 -11.15
C ARG A 27 -5.88 5.86 -10.01
N TYR A 28 -5.85 4.64 -9.51
CA TYR A 28 -4.77 4.19 -8.63
C TYR A 28 -3.46 3.96 -9.42
N PRO A 29 -2.30 3.96 -8.76
CA PRO A 29 -1.04 3.55 -9.38
C PRO A 29 -1.13 2.15 -10.00
N THR A 30 -0.42 1.89 -11.09
CA THR A 30 -0.39 0.53 -11.66
C THR A 30 0.41 -0.42 -10.77
N GLN A 31 0.30 -1.73 -11.04
CA GLN A 31 1.11 -2.73 -10.35
C GLN A 31 2.62 -2.45 -10.45
N GLU A 32 3.07 -1.99 -11.62
CA GLU A 32 4.48 -1.67 -11.87
C GLU A 32 4.93 -0.40 -11.14
N GLN A 33 4.07 0.62 -11.08
CA GLN A 33 4.34 1.85 -10.33
C GLN A 33 4.35 1.59 -8.81
N GLY A 34 3.44 0.74 -8.34
CA GLY A 34 3.35 0.29 -6.96
C GLY A 34 3.12 1.43 -5.95
N LEU A 35 3.43 1.15 -4.68
CA LEU A 35 3.31 2.14 -3.59
C LEU A 35 4.32 3.28 -3.72
N ARG A 36 5.41 3.10 -4.47
CA ARG A 36 6.39 4.16 -4.71
C ARG A 36 5.77 5.40 -5.38
N ALA A 37 4.73 5.21 -6.17
CA ALA A 37 3.94 6.29 -6.76
C ALA A 37 3.37 7.30 -5.74
N LEU A 38 3.28 6.90 -4.46
CA LEU A 38 2.80 7.78 -3.39
C LEU A 38 3.87 8.75 -2.88
N ILE A 39 5.16 8.44 -3.04
CA ILE A 39 6.28 9.27 -2.55
C ILE A 39 7.07 9.91 -3.68
N GLU A 40 7.04 9.31 -4.86
CA GLU A 40 7.78 9.74 -6.05
C GLU A 40 6.84 9.71 -7.25
N LYS A 41 6.91 10.75 -8.09
CA LYS A 41 6.08 10.83 -9.29
C LYS A 41 6.46 9.71 -10.27
N PRO A 42 5.53 8.82 -10.64
CA PRO A 42 5.78 7.81 -11.65
C PRO A 42 6.21 8.42 -12.99
N THR A 43 7.23 7.81 -13.60
CA THR A 43 7.67 8.11 -14.97
C THR A 43 7.28 7.03 -15.97
N THR A 44 6.73 5.91 -15.50
CA THR A 44 6.20 4.82 -16.32
C THR A 44 4.75 5.09 -16.68
N ASP A 45 4.37 4.69 -17.89
CA ASP A 45 3.00 4.91 -18.37
C ASP A 45 1.98 4.08 -17.58
N PRO A 46 0.80 4.65 -17.27
CA PRO A 46 0.38 6.02 -17.54
C PRO A 46 1.01 7.02 -16.56
N ILE A 47 1.67 8.06 -17.09
CA ILE A 47 2.23 9.13 -16.27
C ILE A 47 1.11 9.99 -15.68
N PRO A 48 1.05 10.19 -14.35
CA PRO A 48 0.01 11.00 -13.73
C PRO A 48 0.18 12.49 -14.04
N ASN A 49 -0.89 13.10 -14.57
CA ASN A 49 -0.90 14.51 -14.94
C ASN A 49 -1.03 15.44 -13.73
N ASN A 50 -1.79 15.05 -12.71
CA ASN A 50 -2.12 15.87 -11.54
C ASN A 50 -1.45 15.32 -10.27
N TRP A 51 -0.29 14.68 -10.40
CA TRP A 51 0.44 14.17 -9.25
C TRP A 51 0.80 15.33 -8.32
N LYS A 52 0.40 15.23 -7.04
CA LYS A 52 0.60 16.28 -6.05
C LYS A 52 2.08 16.51 -5.76
N ASP A 53 2.56 17.74 -5.94
CA ASP A 53 3.93 18.13 -5.57
C ASP A 53 4.25 17.79 -4.10
N GLY A 54 5.39 17.14 -3.90
CA GLY A 54 5.82 16.61 -2.60
C GLY A 54 5.20 15.26 -2.20
N GLY A 55 4.34 14.68 -3.03
CA GLY A 55 3.77 13.35 -2.83
C GLY A 55 2.54 13.27 -1.93
N TYR A 56 2.06 12.03 -1.79
CA TYR A 56 0.91 11.61 -0.99
C TYR A 56 1.32 11.00 0.35
N LEU A 57 2.60 10.64 0.48
CA LEU A 57 3.26 10.20 1.71
C LEU A 57 4.65 10.84 1.78
N GLU A 58 5.15 11.11 2.98
CA GLU A 58 6.54 11.55 3.16
C GLU A 58 7.53 10.41 2.93
N ARG A 59 7.16 9.21 3.40
CA ARG A 59 7.93 7.97 3.21
C ARG A 59 6.98 6.77 3.25
N LEU A 60 7.38 5.69 2.60
CA LEU A 60 6.67 4.42 2.77
C LEU A 60 7.03 3.81 4.14
N PRO A 61 6.03 3.48 4.98
CA PRO A 61 6.29 2.70 6.17
C PRO A 61 6.72 1.28 5.75
N ASN A 62 7.62 0.70 6.52
CA ASN A 62 7.77 -0.75 6.54
C ASN A 62 6.76 -1.31 7.54
N ASP A 63 6.35 -2.53 7.32
CA ASP A 63 5.52 -3.23 8.28
C ASP A 63 6.28 -3.42 9.62
N PRO A 64 5.55 -3.79 10.69
CA PRO A 64 6.13 -3.94 12.03
C PRO A 64 7.16 -5.07 12.19
N TRP A 65 7.38 -5.86 11.13
CA TRP A 65 8.39 -6.91 11.07
C TRP A 65 9.58 -6.51 10.17
N GLY A 66 9.53 -5.32 9.57
CA GLY A 66 10.60 -4.76 8.76
C GLY A 66 10.46 -5.02 7.25
N ASN A 67 9.37 -5.65 6.81
CA ASN A 67 9.13 -5.92 5.40
C ASN A 67 8.39 -4.75 4.74
N THR A 68 8.53 -4.63 3.42
CA THR A 68 7.74 -3.66 2.65
C THR A 68 6.30 -4.14 2.49
N TYR A 69 5.34 -3.22 2.56
CA TYR A 69 3.96 -3.52 2.21
C TYR A 69 3.82 -3.96 0.75
N GLN A 70 2.94 -4.92 0.55
CA GLN A 70 2.54 -5.42 -0.75
C GLN A 70 1.36 -4.60 -1.27
N TYR A 71 1.32 -4.47 -2.59
CA TYR A 71 0.26 -3.77 -3.31
C TYR A 71 -0.20 -4.61 -4.49
N LEU A 72 -1.51 -4.65 -4.68
CA LEU A 72 -2.13 -5.35 -5.79
C LEU A 72 -3.14 -4.47 -6.51
N ASN A 73 -2.98 -4.35 -7.82
CA ASN A 73 -3.94 -3.67 -8.70
C ASN A 73 -4.02 -4.37 -10.07
N PRO A 74 -5.14 -5.00 -10.42
CA PRO A 74 -6.41 -5.04 -9.68
C PRO A 74 -6.32 -5.90 -8.41
N GLY A 75 -6.97 -5.46 -7.33
CA GLY A 75 -7.06 -6.21 -6.07
C GLY A 75 -7.85 -7.51 -6.19
N VAL A 76 -7.65 -8.42 -5.25
CA VAL A 76 -8.43 -9.67 -5.10
C VAL A 76 -9.68 -9.43 -4.26
N HIS A 77 -9.57 -8.61 -3.21
CA HIS A 77 -10.66 -8.34 -2.25
C HIS A 77 -11.39 -7.01 -2.51
N GLY A 78 -10.90 -6.20 -3.44
CA GLY A 78 -11.46 -4.92 -3.83
C GLY A 78 -10.84 -4.38 -5.11
N GLU A 79 -11.01 -3.08 -5.39
CA GLU A 79 -10.36 -2.44 -6.55
C GLU A 79 -8.84 -2.52 -6.46
N ILE A 80 -8.29 -2.36 -5.24
CA ILE A 80 -6.88 -2.49 -4.91
C ILE A 80 -6.74 -3.14 -3.55
N ASP A 81 -5.64 -3.85 -3.34
CA ASP A 81 -5.28 -4.42 -2.04
C ASP A 81 -3.92 -3.90 -1.57
N VAL A 82 -3.82 -3.62 -0.26
CA VAL A 82 -2.54 -3.34 0.42
C VAL A 82 -2.44 -4.27 1.63
N PHE A 83 -1.32 -4.97 1.76
CA PHE A 83 -1.18 -5.98 2.81
C PHE A 83 0.28 -6.26 3.21
N SER A 84 0.45 -6.89 4.36
CA SER A 84 1.70 -7.45 4.87
C SER A 84 1.51 -8.94 5.11
N TYR A 85 2.54 -9.72 4.79
CA TYR A 85 2.62 -11.16 5.02
C TYR A 85 2.93 -11.53 6.49
N GLY A 86 2.91 -10.57 7.42
CA GLY A 86 3.25 -10.84 8.81
C GLY A 86 4.75 -11.14 9.02
N ALA A 87 5.05 -11.84 10.12
CA ALA A 87 6.42 -12.04 10.57
C ALA A 87 7.26 -12.96 9.70
N ASP A 88 6.63 -13.94 9.05
CA ASP A 88 7.32 -14.96 8.26
C ASP A 88 7.55 -14.54 6.80
N GLY A 89 6.90 -13.45 6.38
CA GLY A 89 7.00 -12.91 5.03
C GLY A 89 6.35 -13.80 3.96
N LYS A 90 5.43 -14.69 4.34
CA LYS A 90 4.75 -15.62 3.43
C LYS A 90 3.23 -15.46 3.48
N PRO A 91 2.53 -15.81 2.38
CA PRO A 91 1.07 -15.84 2.40
C PRO A 91 0.54 -16.85 3.42
N GLY A 92 -0.51 -16.46 4.14
CA GLY A 92 -1.19 -17.29 5.12
C GLY A 92 -0.72 -17.02 6.54
N GLY A 93 -0.42 -18.09 7.28
CA GLY A 93 0.04 -18.02 8.67
C GLY A 93 -1.06 -17.81 9.72
N GLU A 94 -0.68 -17.93 10.99
CA GLU A 94 -1.54 -17.69 12.14
C GLU A 94 -0.84 -16.77 13.15
N GLY A 95 -1.61 -16.13 14.03
CA GLY A 95 -1.03 -15.24 15.04
C GLY A 95 -0.26 -14.09 14.40
N ASN A 96 1.04 -13.95 14.70
CA ASN A 96 1.88 -12.89 14.13
C ASN A 96 2.35 -13.18 12.70
N ASP A 97 2.20 -14.41 12.22
CA ASP A 97 2.53 -14.80 10.85
C ASP A 97 1.32 -14.62 9.94
N ALA A 98 0.14 -14.34 10.50
CA ALA A 98 -1.08 -14.12 9.75
C ALA A 98 -1.01 -12.85 8.89
N ASP A 99 -1.40 -12.99 7.62
CA ASP A 99 -1.60 -11.87 6.70
C ASP A 99 -2.47 -10.75 7.30
N VAL A 100 -2.01 -9.52 7.14
CA VAL A 100 -2.74 -8.32 7.51
C VAL A 100 -2.97 -7.49 6.25
N GLY A 101 -4.23 -7.36 5.84
CA GLY A 101 -4.60 -6.68 4.60
C GLY A 101 -5.70 -5.63 4.77
N SER A 102 -5.86 -4.80 3.74
CA SER A 102 -6.85 -3.71 3.66
C SER A 102 -8.30 -4.17 3.67
N TRP A 103 -8.55 -5.48 3.59
CA TRP A 103 -9.88 -6.10 3.57
C TRP A 103 -10.35 -6.59 4.95
N GLN A 104 -9.52 -6.49 6.00
CA GLN A 104 -9.80 -6.92 7.37
C GLN A 104 -10.17 -5.79 8.34
#